data_AF-A0A916JJ93-F1
#
_entry.id   AF-A0A916JJ93-F1
#
_cell.length_a   1.000
_cell.length_b   1.000
_cell.length_c   1.000
_cell.angle_alpha   90.00
_cell.angle_beta   90.00
_cell.angle_gamma   90.00
#
_symmetry.space_group_name_H-M   'P 1'
#
loop_
_entity.id
_entity.type
_entity.pdbx_description
1 polymer ?
#
loop_
_entity_poly.entity_id
_entity_poly.type
_entity_poly.pdbx_seq_one_letter_code
_entity_poly.pdbx_strand_id
1 'polypeptide(L)'
;MDKETEENRLVNSLKSLHYLCDYSQNIGTGENFMEIYNDVLHRISQRAESTSSNYMKEKLDEFPQFSAKEVDVYLDRDKDGAITRLAPIAGIVKGLWNTVKSKGANLSNINDKFRATSSICKNVLQVIEQPALEEMINQSKK
;
A
#
# COMPACT_ATOMS: atom_id res chain seq x y z
N MET A 1 -9.40 16.53 21.88
CA MET A 1 -8.35 16.13 20.93
C MET A 1 -8.32 17.18 19.85
N ASP A 2 -7.20 17.87 19.68
CA ASP A 2 -7.02 18.98 18.75
C ASP A 2 -6.95 18.49 17.30
N LYS A 3 -7.45 19.30 16.37
CA LYS A 3 -7.48 18.98 14.93
C LYS A 3 -6.08 18.80 14.34
N GLU A 4 -5.10 19.54 14.85
CA GLU A 4 -3.71 19.51 14.41
C GLU A 4 -3.04 18.16 14.73
N THR A 5 -3.29 17.61 15.92
CA THR A 5 -2.80 16.26 16.29
C THR A 5 -3.40 15.16 15.41
N GLU A 6 -4.68 15.23 15.06
CA GLU A 6 -5.30 14.21 14.19
C GLU A 6 -4.80 14.30 12.74
N GLU A 7 -4.58 15.51 12.23
CA GLU A 7 -4.00 15.70 10.89
C GLU A 7 -2.55 15.20 10.83
N ASN A 8 -1.74 15.52 11.84
CA ASN A 8 -0.37 15.00 11.96
C ASN A 8 -0.33 13.46 12.05
N ARG A 9 -1.29 12.85 12.76
CA ARG A 9 -1.43 11.39 12.82
C ARG A 9 -1.74 10.79 11.45
N LEU A 10 -2.71 11.36 10.73
CA LEU A 10 -3.03 10.91 9.36
C LEU A 10 -1.82 11.02 8.43
N VAL A 11 -1.10 12.14 8.44
CA VAL A 11 0.11 12.35 7.64
C VAL A 11 1.18 11.30 7.97
N ASN A 12 1.41 11.01 9.25
CA ASN A 12 2.39 10.01 9.68
C ASN A 12 1.98 8.58 9.30
N SER A 13 0.69 8.23 9.42
CA SER A 13 0.18 6.92 8.99
C SER A 13 0.30 6.76 7.48
N LEU A 14 -0.03 7.80 6.69
CA LEU A 14 0.13 7.80 5.23
C LEU A 14 1.60 7.64 4.81
N LYS A 15 2.52 8.35 5.46
CA LYS A 15 3.97 8.21 5.21
C LYS A 15 4.46 6.81 5.54
N SER A 16 4.01 6.24 6.65
CA SER A 16 4.34 4.86 7.05
C SER A 16 3.84 3.84 6.04
N LEU A 17 2.58 3.92 5.63
CA LEU A 17 2.02 3.00 4.64
C LEU A 17 2.72 3.15 3.28
N HIS A 18 2.94 4.39 2.83
CA HIS A 18 3.70 4.67 1.63
C HIS A 18 5.10 4.03 1.66
N TYR A 19 5.83 4.21 2.76
CA TYR A 19 7.15 3.62 2.95
C TYR A 19 7.12 2.09 2.91
N LEU A 20 6.16 1.45 3.60
CA LEU A 20 6.03 -0.01 3.60
C LEU A 20 5.68 -0.57 2.22
N CYS A 21 4.90 0.16 1.42
CA CYS A 21 4.61 -0.25 0.05
C CYS A 21 5.81 -0.08 -0.91
N ASP A 22 6.64 0.95 -0.72
CA ASP A 22 7.87 1.14 -1.52
C ASP A 22 9.01 0.19 -1.07
N TYR A 23 9.02 -0.19 0.22
CA TYR A 23 10.04 -1.02 0.84
C TYR A 23 9.41 -2.20 1.58
N SER A 24 8.76 -3.08 0.82
CA SER A 24 8.00 -4.22 1.35
C SER A 24 8.82 -5.16 2.24
N GLN A 25 10.14 -5.22 2.07
CA GLN A 25 11.04 -6.01 2.93
C GLN A 25 11.04 -5.57 4.40
N ASN A 26 10.59 -4.36 4.70
CA ASN A 26 10.47 -3.84 6.06
C ASN A 26 9.15 -4.23 6.74
N ILE A 27 8.25 -4.88 6.00
CA ILE A 27 7.03 -5.43 6.58
C ILE A 27 7.39 -6.69 7.36
N GLY A 28 7.07 -6.70 8.66
CA GLY A 28 7.31 -7.86 9.53
C GLY A 28 6.39 -9.03 9.18
N THR A 29 5.08 -8.78 9.21
CA THR A 29 4.01 -9.75 8.90
C THR A 29 2.89 -9.06 8.13
N GLY A 30 2.09 -9.84 7.43
CA GLY A 30 0.87 -9.40 6.77
C GLY A 30 -0.13 -8.81 7.75
N GLU A 31 -0.23 -9.34 8.98
CA GLU A 31 -1.08 -8.78 10.02
C GLU A 31 -0.65 -7.35 10.41
N ASN A 32 0.64 -7.13 10.68
CA ASN A 32 1.16 -5.80 11.01
C ASN A 32 0.94 -4.80 9.86
N PHE A 33 1.08 -5.26 8.62
CA PHE A 33 0.76 -4.44 7.45
C PHE A 33 -0.72 -4.07 7.42
N MET A 34 -1.61 -5.04 7.62
CA MET A 34 -3.05 -4.82 7.59
C MET A 34 -3.51 -3.87 8.69
N GLU A 35 -2.89 -3.88 9.86
CA GLU A 35 -3.19 -2.90 10.93
C GLU A 35 -2.92 -1.47 10.46
N ILE A 36 -1.74 -1.20 9.91
CA ILE A 36 -1.37 0.13 9.39
C ILE A 36 -2.26 0.52 8.22
N TYR A 37 -2.49 -0.41 7.30
CA TYR A 37 -3.35 -0.23 6.14
C TYR A 37 -4.78 0.18 6.55
N ASN A 38 -5.39 -0.55 7.48
CA ASN A 38 -6.73 -0.27 7.96
C ASN A 38 -6.82 1.03 8.78
N ASP A 39 -5.80 1.34 9.60
CA ASP A 39 -5.72 2.63 10.31
C ASP A 39 -5.70 3.80 9.32
N VAL A 40 -4.93 3.70 8.23
CA VAL A 40 -4.90 4.72 7.18
C VAL A 40 -6.28 4.89 6.54
N LEU A 41 -6.93 3.81 6.10
CA LEU A 41 -8.28 3.89 5.51
C LEU A 41 -9.27 4.54 6.47
N HIS A 42 -9.24 4.14 7.74
CA HIS A 42 -10.12 4.69 8.76
C HIS A 42 -9.91 6.21 8.93
N ARG A 43 -8.65 6.66 9.01
CA ARG A 43 -8.32 8.08 9.18
C ARG A 43 -8.66 8.92 7.95
N ILE A 44 -8.45 8.39 6.74
CA ILE A 44 -8.89 9.09 5.52
C ILE A 44 -10.42 9.22 5.53
N SER A 45 -11.16 8.17 5.92
CA SER A 45 -12.63 8.23 6.02
C SER A 45 -13.09 9.30 6.99
N GLN A 46 -12.54 9.32 8.20
CA GLN A 46 -12.85 10.34 9.20
C GLN A 46 -12.53 11.75 8.71
N ARG A 47 -11.38 11.93 8.04
CA ARG A 47 -10.99 13.21 7.47
C ARG A 47 -11.97 13.65 6.39
N ALA A 48 -12.30 12.75 5.45
CA ALA A 48 -13.21 13.00 4.35
C ALA A 48 -14.62 13.39 4.83
N GLU A 49 -15.11 12.77 5.90
CA GLU A 49 -16.36 13.15 6.57
C GLU A 49 -16.25 14.53 7.21
N SER A 50 -15.17 14.80 7.95
CA SER A 50 -14.97 16.07 8.67
C SER A 50 -14.84 17.29 7.76
N THR A 51 -14.29 17.12 6.55
CA THR A 51 -14.12 18.20 5.57
C THR A 51 -15.15 18.18 4.45
N SER A 52 -16.00 17.14 4.40
CA SER A 52 -16.83 16.85 3.23
C SER A 52 -16.02 16.77 1.92
N SER A 53 -14.76 16.31 1.99
CA SER A 53 -13.88 16.14 0.83
C SER A 53 -14.39 14.99 -0.05
N ASN A 54 -14.84 15.32 -1.26
CA ASN A 54 -15.20 14.32 -2.26
C ASN A 54 -13.97 13.62 -2.82
N TYR A 55 -12.85 14.34 -2.94
CA TYR A 55 -11.59 13.78 -3.42
C TYR A 55 -11.09 12.64 -2.52
N MET A 56 -11.12 12.83 -1.20
CA MET A 56 -10.68 11.78 -0.27
C MET A 56 -11.60 10.56 -0.30
N LYS A 57 -12.92 10.75 -0.50
CA LYS A 57 -13.87 9.64 -0.67
C LYS A 57 -13.57 8.84 -1.93
N GLU A 58 -13.35 9.50 -3.06
CA GLU A 58 -12.96 8.84 -4.31
C GLU A 58 -11.64 8.08 -4.14
N LYS A 59 -10.65 8.68 -3.46
CA LYS A 59 -9.37 8.00 -3.20
C LYS A 59 -9.47 6.80 -2.29
N LEU A 60 -10.41 6.79 -1.33
CA LEU A 60 -10.70 5.60 -0.52
C LEU A 60 -11.18 4.43 -1.38
N ASP A 61 -12.05 4.69 -2.35
CA ASP A 61 -12.58 3.65 -3.25
C ASP A 61 -11.52 3.09 -4.21
N GLU A 62 -10.47 3.86 -4.49
CA GLU A 62 -9.33 3.44 -5.32
C GLU A 62 -8.37 2.49 -4.59
N PHE A 63 -8.42 2.39 -3.25
CA PHE A 63 -7.49 1.55 -2.51
C PHE A 63 -7.70 0.05 -2.82
N PRO A 64 -6.64 -0.67 -3.21
CA PRO A 64 -6.75 -2.09 -3.54
C PRO A 64 -6.98 -2.94 -2.29
N GLN A 65 -7.79 -3.98 -2.41
CA GLN A 65 -8.04 -4.90 -1.30
C GLN A 65 -6.84 -5.82 -1.06
N PHE A 66 -6.40 -5.93 0.19
CA PHE A 66 -5.37 -6.87 0.64
C PHE A 66 -5.97 -7.92 1.59
N SER A 67 -5.30 -9.06 1.66
CA SER A 67 -5.45 -9.99 2.80
C SER A 67 -4.09 -10.21 3.45
N ALA A 68 -4.05 -10.38 4.77
CA ALA A 68 -2.81 -10.64 5.51
C ALA A 68 -2.02 -11.83 4.90
N LYS A 69 -2.73 -12.91 4.57
CA LYS A 69 -2.15 -14.09 3.93
C LYS A 69 -1.52 -13.80 2.56
N GLU A 70 -2.13 -12.93 1.75
CA GLU A 70 -1.57 -12.53 0.46
C GLU A 70 -0.25 -11.79 0.66
N VAL A 71 -0.19 -10.89 1.65
CA VAL A 71 1.00 -10.15 2.03
C VAL A 71 2.09 -11.10 2.55
N ASP A 72 1.78 -12.02 3.47
CA ASP A 72 2.75 -12.98 3.99
C ASP A 72 3.38 -13.82 2.87
N VAL A 73 2.55 -14.34 1.96
CA VAL A 73 3.03 -15.14 0.81
C VAL A 73 3.99 -14.35 -0.08
N TYR A 74 3.78 -13.04 -0.21
CA TYR A 74 4.68 -12.16 -0.94
C TYR A 74 6.00 -11.94 -0.19
N LEU A 75 5.94 -11.64 1.11
CA LEU A 75 7.11 -11.38 1.95
C LEU A 75 8.05 -12.58 2.07
N ASP A 76 7.47 -13.78 2.23
CA ASP A 76 8.26 -15.02 2.31
C ASP A 76 9.03 -15.27 1.02
N ARG A 77 8.45 -14.93 -0.13
CA ARG A 77 9.12 -15.09 -1.43
C ARG A 77 10.18 -14.03 -1.71
N ASP A 78 9.98 -12.80 -1.25
CA ASP A 78 10.98 -11.75 -1.41
C ASP A 78 12.26 -12.09 -0.62
N LYS A 79 12.09 -12.70 0.57
CA LYS A 79 13.18 -13.28 1.37
C LYS A 79 13.89 -14.44 0.65
N ASP A 80 13.15 -15.36 0.04
CA ASP A 80 13.73 -16.47 -0.73
C ASP A 80 14.47 -16.02 -1.99
N GLY A 81 13.97 -14.96 -2.65
CA GLY A 81 14.58 -14.34 -3.83
C GLY A 81 15.90 -13.63 -3.54
N ALA A 82 16.08 -13.13 -2.31
CA ALA A 82 17.36 -12.60 -1.84
C ALA A 82 18.38 -13.71 -1.57
N ILE A 83 17.94 -14.85 -1.01
CA ILE A 83 18.80 -16.02 -0.74
C ILE A 83 19.26 -16.70 -2.02
N THR A 84 18.41 -16.78 -3.06
CA THR A 84 18.77 -17.39 -4.35
C THR A 84 19.78 -16.58 -5.18
N ARG A 85 20.03 -15.30 -4.86
CA ARG A 85 21.07 -14.49 -5.52
C ARG A 85 22.47 -14.70 -4.96
N LEU A 86 22.63 -15.48 -3.89
CA LEU A 86 23.91 -15.73 -3.22
C LEU A 86 24.50 -17.14 -3.47
N ALA A 87 23.86 -17.99 -4.27
CA ALA A 87 24.35 -19.35 -4.52
C ALA A 87 24.88 -19.54 -5.94
N PRO A 88 26.20 -19.73 -6.15
CA PRO A 88 26.70 -20.31 -7.39
C PRO A 88 26.67 -21.85 -7.30
N ILE A 89 26.03 -22.45 -8.31
CA ILE A 89 26.22 -23.83 -8.80
C ILE A 89 25.63 -24.97 -7.94
N ALA A 90 24.61 -25.66 -8.47
CA ALA A 90 24.65 -27.09 -8.82
C ALA A 90 23.23 -27.70 -8.91
N GLY A 91 22.92 -28.30 -10.06
CA GLY A 91 22.17 -29.56 -10.18
C GLY A 91 20.74 -29.68 -9.63
N ILE A 92 19.80 -29.91 -10.55
CA ILE A 92 18.57 -30.71 -10.37
C ILE A 92 17.47 -30.09 -9.49
N VAL A 93 16.45 -29.44 -10.10
CA VAL A 93 15.03 -29.75 -9.82
C VAL A 93 14.15 -29.40 -11.04
N LYS A 94 13.83 -30.40 -11.87
CA LYS A 94 12.91 -30.26 -13.02
C LYS A 94 11.42 -30.45 -12.63
N GLY A 95 11.08 -30.32 -11.34
CA GLY A 95 9.75 -30.64 -10.79
C GLY A 95 8.93 -29.47 -10.23
N LEU A 96 9.47 -28.24 -10.14
CA LEU A 96 8.81 -27.10 -9.47
C LEU A 96 8.24 -26.03 -10.41
N TRP A 97 8.22 -26.27 -11.73
CA TRP A 97 7.86 -25.22 -12.70
C TRP A 97 6.35 -24.96 -12.86
N ASN A 98 5.48 -25.93 -12.56
CA ASN A 98 4.03 -25.75 -12.74
C ASN A 98 3.33 -25.00 -11.58
N THR A 99 3.90 -24.98 -10.38
CA THR A 99 3.35 -24.22 -9.23
C THR A 99 3.77 -22.75 -9.24
N VAL A 100 4.79 -22.41 -10.04
CA VAL A 100 5.32 -21.03 -10.13
C VAL A 100 4.44 -20.14 -11.01
N LYS A 101 3.78 -20.68 -12.04
CA LYS A 101 2.92 -19.88 -12.94
C LYS A 101 1.65 -19.35 -12.26
N SER A 102 0.97 -20.15 -11.44
CA SER A 102 -0.23 -19.69 -10.71
C SER A 102 0.13 -18.72 -9.57
N LYS A 103 1.24 -18.96 -8.87
CA LYS A 103 1.75 -18.03 -7.85
C LYS A 103 2.29 -16.72 -8.47
N GLY A 104 2.88 -16.78 -9.67
CA GLY A 104 3.42 -15.60 -10.37
C GLY A 104 2.35 -14.56 -10.76
N ALA A 105 1.16 -15.00 -11.16
CA ALA A 105 0.06 -14.09 -11.48
C ALA A 105 -0.48 -13.36 -10.23
N ASN A 106 -0.62 -14.06 -9.10
CA ASN A 106 -1.00 -13.45 -7.82
C ASN A 106 0.08 -12.52 -7.26
N LEU A 107 1.36 -12.75 -7.58
CA LEU A 107 2.47 -11.89 -7.15
C LEU A 107 2.63 -10.62 -7.99
N SER A 108 2.41 -10.69 -9.31
CA SER A 108 2.29 -9.48 -10.12
C SER A 108 1.17 -8.61 -9.56
N ASN A 109 0.04 -9.23 -9.23
CA ASN A 109 -1.11 -8.56 -8.66
C ASN A 109 -0.76 -7.84 -7.34
N ILE A 110 -0.10 -8.49 -6.36
CA ILE A 110 0.21 -7.80 -5.10
C ILE A 110 1.26 -6.69 -5.24
N ASN A 111 2.25 -6.82 -6.12
CA ASN A 111 3.21 -5.75 -6.40
C ASN A 111 2.51 -4.54 -7.04
N ASP A 112 1.59 -4.80 -7.96
CA ASP A 112 0.76 -3.75 -8.56
C ASP A 112 -0.15 -3.09 -7.51
N LYS A 113 -0.70 -3.86 -6.57
CA LYS A 113 -1.44 -3.31 -5.41
C LYS A 113 -0.57 -2.41 -4.54
N PHE A 114 0.64 -2.83 -4.17
CA PHE A 114 1.56 -1.98 -3.38
C PHE A 114 1.90 -0.68 -4.11
N ARG A 115 2.16 -0.74 -5.42
CA ARG A 115 2.41 0.46 -6.24
C ARG A 115 1.19 1.38 -6.27
N ALA A 116 0.00 0.83 -6.44
CA ALA A 116 -1.24 1.60 -6.41
C ALA A 116 -1.44 2.27 -5.03
N THR A 117 -1.31 1.52 -3.94
CA THR A 117 -1.40 2.04 -2.57
C THR A 117 -0.37 3.15 -2.33
N SER A 118 0.88 2.95 -2.71
CA SER A 118 1.95 3.96 -2.60
C SER A 118 1.60 5.25 -3.37
N SER A 119 1.09 5.11 -4.59
CA SER A 119 0.64 6.25 -5.40
C SER A 119 -0.54 6.99 -4.78
N ILE A 120 -1.54 6.26 -4.27
CA ILE A 120 -2.71 6.86 -3.63
C ILE A 120 -2.29 7.61 -2.36
N CYS A 121 -1.43 7.02 -1.53
CA CYS A 121 -0.89 7.69 -0.34
C CYS A 121 -0.18 9.00 -0.68
N LYS A 122 0.67 9.02 -1.72
CA LYS A 122 1.32 10.25 -2.22
C LYS A 122 0.29 11.31 -2.66
N ASN A 123 -0.72 10.91 -3.41
CA ASN A 123 -1.76 11.81 -3.90
C ASN A 123 -2.61 12.41 -2.77
N VAL A 124 -2.91 11.62 -1.73
CA VAL A 124 -3.64 12.09 -0.55
C VAL A 124 -2.75 13.02 0.29
N LEU A 125 -1.48 12.68 0.49
CA LEU A 125 -0.50 13.54 1.19
C LEU A 125 -0.38 14.91 0.52
N GLN A 126 -0.25 14.94 -0.81
CA GLN A 126 -0.15 16.20 -1.56
C GLN A 126 -1.36 17.10 -1.37
N VAL A 127 -2.57 16.54 -1.33
CA VAL A 127 -3.80 17.31 -1.11
C VAL A 127 -3.91 17.80 0.34
N ILE A 128 -3.45 17.01 1.31
CA ILE A 128 -3.38 17.47 2.72
C ILE A 128 -2.39 18.64 2.84
N GLU A 129 -1.21 18.52 2.23
CA GLU A 129 -0.17 19.56 2.27
C GLU A 129 -0.56 20.81 1.47
N GLN A 130 -1.37 20.65 0.41
CA GLN A 130 -1.81 21.74 -0.46
C GLN A 130 -3.31 21.62 -0.77
N PRO A 131 -4.20 22.10 0.13
CA PRO A 131 -5.65 21.99 -0.04
C PRO A 131 -6.19 22.62 -1.35
N ALA A 132 -5.51 23.64 -1.88
CA ALA A 132 -5.86 24.27 -3.15
C ALA A 132 -5.85 23.30 -4.34
N LEU A 133 -5.07 22.21 -4.28
CA LEU A 133 -5.05 21.17 -5.31
C LEU A 133 -6.41 20.47 -5.42
N GLU A 134 -7.10 20.25 -4.31
CA GLU A 134 -8.43 19.64 -4.32
C GLU A 134 -9.44 20.51 -5.07
N GLU A 135 -9.38 21.84 -4.88
CA GLU A 135 -10.25 22.78 -5.59
C GLU A 135 -10.00 22.75 -7.10
N MET A 136 -8.73 22.72 -7.52
CA MET A 136 -8.35 22.64 -8.94
C MET A 136 -8.83 21.33 -9.57
N ILE A 137 -8.64 20.20 -8.89
CA ILE A 137 -9.10 18.88 -9.35
C ILE A 137 -10.62 18.88 -9.50
N ASN A 138 -11.35 19.39 -8.51
CA ASN A 138 -12.81 19.46 -8.54
C ASN A 138 -13.35 20.37 -9.66
N GLN A 139 -12.63 21.45 -9.99
CA GLN A 139 -12.98 22.32 -11.12
C GLN A 139 -12.73 21.65 -12.47
N SER A 140 -11.65 20.88 -12.62
CA SER A 140 -11.33 20.16 -13.87
C SER A 140 -12.30 19.04 -14.22
N LYS A 141 -13.07 18.54 -13.24
CA LYS A 141 -14.05 17.46 -13.39
C LYS A 141 -15.45 17.94 -13.80
N LYS A 142 -15.67 19.27 -13.87
CA LYS A 142 -16.92 19.90 -14.34
C LYS A 142 -16.82 20.24 -15.82
#